data_AF-A0A4P8R3J3-F1
#
_entry.id   AF-A0A4P8R3J3-F1
#
_cell.length_a   1.000
_cell.length_b   1.000
_cell.length_c   1.000
_cell.angle_alpha   90.00
_cell.angle_beta   90.00
_cell.angle_gamma   90.00
#
_symmetry.space_group_name_H-M   'P 1'
#
loop_
_entity.id
_entity.type
_entity.pdbx_description
1 polymer ?
#
loop_
_entity_poly.entity_id
_entity_poly.type
_entity_poly.pdbx_seq_one_letter_code
_entity_poly.pdbx_strand_id
1 'polypeptide(L)'
;GLGIIVMEPLRGGKLTTLMPSEIKTIWEEAEVNHTPAEWALRWVWNHPEITVVLSGMNEESHIEENLRTADEAYPNSMTEKELQLISRVEQKYRTLMNTGCTGCRYCMPCTSGVDIPTCFEVYDNLYLSGNENEGKLMYAAKAGGIIRGDIPGYASRCIQCKECLEKCPQHLNIPELLKIVADKFEGPDLETWKAAAKQTFRVE
;
A
#
# COMPACT_ATOMS: atom_id res chain seq x y z
N GLY A 1 -5.59 -25.52 -19.23
CA GLY A 1 -5.95 -24.70 -18.07
C GLY A 1 -5.93 -23.24 -18.45
N LEU A 2 -6.48 -22.36 -17.61
CA LEU A 2 -6.32 -20.92 -17.71
C LEU A 2 -5.06 -20.51 -16.92
N GLY A 3 -4.14 -19.75 -17.53
CA GLY A 3 -2.96 -19.26 -16.81
C GLY A 3 -3.33 -18.16 -15.82
N ILE A 4 -2.78 -18.23 -14.60
CA ILE A 4 -2.96 -17.19 -13.58
C ILE A 4 -1.64 -16.44 -13.40
N ILE A 5 -1.69 -15.12 -13.60
CA ILE A 5 -0.56 -14.21 -13.46
C ILE A 5 -0.82 -13.33 -12.24
N VAL A 6 0.08 -13.36 -11.27
CA VAL A 6 0.01 -12.52 -10.07
C VAL A 6 0.86 -11.27 -10.27
N MET A 7 0.20 -10.12 -10.22
CA MET A 7 0.84 -8.80 -10.27
C MET A 7 0.90 -8.18 -8.87
N GLU A 8 1.98 -7.44 -8.62
CA GLU A 8 2.22 -6.72 -7.36
C GLU A 8 2.08 -7.58 -6.09
N PRO A 9 2.76 -8.75 -6.00
CA PRO A 9 2.62 -9.67 -4.86
C PRO A 9 3.03 -9.05 -3.52
N LEU A 10 3.83 -7.98 -3.55
CA LEU A 10 4.33 -7.26 -2.36
C LEU A 10 3.63 -5.92 -2.13
N ARG A 11 2.52 -5.62 -2.83
CA ARG A 11 1.75 -4.37 -2.75
C ARG A 11 2.62 -3.12 -2.87
N GLY A 12 3.41 -3.05 -3.95
CA GLY A 12 4.35 -1.94 -4.19
C GLY A 12 5.48 -1.84 -3.15
N GLY A 13 5.86 -2.97 -2.54
CA GLY A 13 6.89 -3.04 -1.50
C GLY A 13 6.39 -2.69 -0.09
N LYS A 14 5.12 -2.32 0.09
CA LYS A 14 4.61 -1.92 1.41
C LYS A 14 4.63 -3.05 2.44
N LEU A 15 4.53 -4.30 1.99
CA LEU A 15 4.60 -5.47 2.87
C LEU A 15 6.02 -5.73 3.40
N THR A 16 7.04 -5.09 2.81
CA THR A 16 8.45 -5.28 3.16
C THR A 16 9.07 -4.03 3.80
N THR A 17 8.76 -2.83 3.30
CA THR A 17 9.41 -1.57 3.73
C THR A 17 8.68 -0.82 4.84
N LEU A 18 7.35 -0.98 4.92
CA LEU A 18 6.51 -0.30 5.92
C LEU A 18 5.89 -1.33 6.87
N MET A 19 6.73 -2.16 7.47
CA MET A 19 6.29 -3.19 8.41
C MET A 19 6.06 -2.63 9.81
N PRO A 20 4.81 -2.62 10.31
CA PRO A 20 4.50 -2.25 11.69
C PRO A 20 5.13 -3.23 12.68
N SER A 21 5.47 -2.76 13.88
CA SER A 21 6.08 -3.61 14.92
C SER A 21 5.18 -4.78 15.30
N GLU A 22 3.87 -4.61 15.28
CA GLU A 22 2.92 -5.67 15.60
C GLU A 22 2.89 -6.77 14.55
N ILE A 23 3.20 -6.46 13.29
CA ILE A 23 3.37 -7.48 12.24
C ILE A 23 4.69 -8.21 12.44
N LYS A 24 5.76 -7.47 12.77
CA LYS A 24 7.07 -8.04 13.06
C LYS A 24 6.99 -9.06 14.21
N THR A 25 6.28 -8.74 15.28
CA THR A 25 6.08 -9.66 16.41
C THR A 25 5.42 -10.97 15.99
N ILE A 26 4.47 -10.93 15.05
CA ILE A 26 3.86 -12.16 14.53
C ILE A 26 4.92 -12.98 13.77
N TRP A 27 5.73 -12.34 12.90
CA TRP A 27 6.78 -13.05 12.17
C TRP A 27 7.85 -13.67 13.07
N GLU A 28 8.16 -13.05 14.21
CA GLU A 28 9.12 -13.57 15.20
C GLU A 28 8.65 -14.89 15.85
N GLU A 29 7.39 -15.29 15.69
CA GLU A 29 6.87 -16.58 16.15
C GLU A 29 7.16 -17.74 15.18
N ALA A 30 7.74 -17.47 14.00
CA ALA A 30 8.05 -18.50 13.01
C ALA A 30 9.17 -19.45 13.49
N GLU A 31 9.01 -20.75 13.25
CA GLU A 31 10.06 -21.74 13.52
C GLU A 31 11.26 -21.56 12.58
N VAL A 32 11.01 -21.10 11.35
CA VAL A 32 12.01 -20.76 10.35
C VAL A 32 11.87 -19.28 10.00
N ASN A 33 12.98 -18.55 10.09
CA ASN A 33 13.01 -17.15 9.73
C ASN A 33 13.11 -16.99 8.23
N HIS A 34 12.11 -16.34 7.64
CA HIS A 34 12.15 -15.84 6.28
C HIS A 34 11.98 -14.33 6.29
N THR A 35 12.46 -13.68 5.24
CA THR A 35 12.17 -12.25 5.07
C THR A 35 10.70 -12.06 4.73
N PRO A 36 10.17 -10.83 4.88
CA PRO A 36 8.78 -10.55 4.50
C PRO A 36 8.50 -10.78 3.01
N ALA A 37 9.48 -10.50 2.14
CA ALA A 37 9.37 -10.74 0.71
C ALA A 37 9.27 -12.24 0.42
N GLU A 38 10.15 -13.03 1.03
CA GLU A 38 10.16 -14.48 0.91
C GLU A 38 8.85 -15.10 1.42
N TRP A 39 8.33 -14.68 2.57
CA TRP A 39 7.03 -15.15 3.07
C TRP A 39 5.91 -14.93 2.08
N ALA A 40 5.80 -13.71 1.54
CA ALA A 40 4.75 -13.37 0.60
C ALA A 40 4.87 -14.16 -0.71
N LEU A 41 6.09 -14.29 -1.24
CA LEU A 41 6.33 -15.03 -2.48
C LEU A 41 6.09 -16.54 -2.31
N ARG A 42 6.56 -17.14 -1.21
CA ARG A 42 6.26 -18.54 -0.86
C ARG A 42 4.76 -18.79 -0.77
N TRP A 43 4.01 -17.87 -0.14
CA TRP A 43 2.56 -17.99 -0.07
C TRP A 43 1.90 -17.95 -1.45
N VAL A 44 2.33 -17.05 -2.33
CA VAL A 44 1.81 -16.99 -3.70
C VAL A 44 2.10 -18.30 -4.44
N TRP A 45 3.36 -18.77 -4.43
CA TRP A 45 3.76 -20.01 -5.11
C TRP A 45 3.23 -21.28 -4.46
N ASN A 46 2.72 -21.21 -3.23
CA ASN A 46 2.04 -22.34 -2.59
C ASN A 46 0.75 -22.75 -3.33
N HIS A 47 0.16 -21.86 -4.12
CA HIS A 47 -1.07 -22.10 -4.88
C HIS A 47 -0.77 -22.79 -6.23
N PRO A 48 -1.22 -24.04 -6.45
CA PRO A 48 -0.90 -24.79 -7.67
C PRO A 48 -1.39 -24.17 -8.98
N GLU A 49 -2.39 -23.28 -8.92
CA GLU A 49 -2.98 -22.63 -10.08
C GLU A 49 -2.13 -21.46 -10.61
N ILE A 50 -1.16 -20.97 -9.83
CA ILE A 50 -0.32 -19.85 -10.22
C ILE A 50 0.68 -20.26 -11.29
N THR A 51 0.67 -19.53 -12.41
CA THR A 51 1.54 -19.77 -13.55
C THR A 51 2.75 -18.84 -13.55
N VAL A 52 2.55 -17.56 -13.21
CA VAL A 52 3.62 -16.55 -13.19
C VAL A 52 3.39 -15.59 -12.03
N VAL A 53 4.48 -15.18 -11.37
CA VAL A 53 4.50 -14.11 -10.37
C VAL A 53 5.40 -12.99 -10.87
N LEU A 54 4.86 -11.77 -10.95
CA LEU A 54 5.61 -10.59 -11.38
C LEU A 54 6.08 -9.82 -10.14
N SER A 55 7.32 -10.09 -9.72
CA SER A 55 7.96 -9.43 -8.58
C SER A 55 8.77 -8.20 -9.04
N GLY A 56 8.48 -7.04 -8.45
CA GLY A 56 9.24 -5.81 -8.69
C GLY A 56 10.48 -5.74 -7.79
N MET A 57 11.61 -5.33 -8.34
CA MET A 57 12.91 -5.29 -7.66
C MET A 57 13.63 -3.98 -8.00
N ASN A 58 14.28 -3.37 -7.03
CA ASN A 58 14.99 -2.10 -7.18
C ASN A 58 16.50 -2.21 -6.94
N GLU A 59 16.95 -3.29 -6.29
CA GLU A 59 18.35 -3.53 -5.96
C GLU A 59 18.73 -4.98 -6.25
N GLU A 60 20.02 -5.23 -6.51
CA GLU A 60 20.56 -6.56 -6.85
C GLU A 60 20.26 -7.60 -5.75
N SER A 61 20.32 -7.21 -4.48
CA SER A 61 19.99 -8.09 -3.35
C SER A 61 18.55 -8.62 -3.40
N HIS A 62 17.60 -7.84 -3.92
CA HIS A 62 16.22 -8.30 -4.12
C HIS A 62 16.13 -9.36 -5.22
N ILE A 63 17.00 -9.27 -6.25
CA ILE A 63 17.07 -10.25 -7.34
C ILE A 63 17.61 -11.56 -6.80
N GLU A 64 18.72 -11.53 -6.07
CA GLU A 64 19.33 -12.70 -5.45
C GLU A 64 18.35 -13.43 -4.53
N GLU A 65 17.66 -12.68 -3.66
CA GLU A 65 16.65 -13.22 -2.76
C GLU A 65 15.48 -13.85 -3.52
N ASN A 66 14.89 -13.12 -4.47
CA ASN A 66 13.71 -13.60 -5.20
C ASN A 66 14.03 -14.83 -6.05
N LEU A 67 15.23 -14.91 -6.64
CA LEU A 67 15.68 -16.09 -7.39
C LEU A 67 15.82 -17.30 -6.47
N ARG A 68 16.48 -17.14 -5.31
CA ARG A 68 16.58 -18.22 -4.32
C ARG A 68 15.20 -18.69 -3.87
N THR A 69 14.29 -17.76 -3.55
CA THR A 69 12.93 -18.14 -3.14
C THR A 69 12.18 -18.85 -4.27
N ALA A 70 12.34 -18.41 -5.53
CA ALA A 70 11.70 -19.06 -6.68
C ALA A 70 12.19 -20.50 -6.91
N ASP A 71 13.47 -20.79 -6.61
CA ASP A 71 14.05 -22.13 -6.74
C ASP A 71 13.59 -23.09 -5.62
N GLU A 72 13.16 -22.55 -4.48
CA GLU A 72 12.82 -23.30 -3.26
C GLU A 72 11.31 -23.36 -2.97
N ALA A 73 10.51 -22.43 -3.53
CA ALA A 73 9.08 -22.34 -3.30
C ALA A 73 8.30 -23.16 -4.33
N TYR A 74 7.60 -24.19 -3.86
CA TYR A 74 6.77 -25.06 -4.70
C TYR A 74 5.31 -25.01 -4.29
N PRO A 75 4.38 -25.39 -5.19
CA PRO A 75 2.99 -25.61 -4.83
C PRO A 75 2.83 -26.56 -3.64
N ASN A 76 1.96 -26.21 -2.69
CA ASN A 76 1.71 -26.97 -1.45
C ASN A 76 2.97 -27.24 -0.61
N SER A 77 4.02 -26.40 -0.73
CA SER A 77 5.27 -26.55 0.03
C SER A 77 5.22 -25.94 1.43
N MET A 78 4.19 -25.16 1.74
CA MET A 78 4.02 -24.54 3.06
C MET A 78 3.27 -25.46 4.02
N THR A 79 3.72 -25.46 5.27
CA THR A 79 3.07 -26.18 6.36
C THR A 79 1.82 -25.43 6.86
N GLU A 80 0.93 -26.18 7.51
CA GLU A 80 -0.27 -25.60 8.14
C GLU A 80 0.07 -24.50 9.15
N LYS A 81 1.16 -24.64 9.91
CA LYS A 81 1.61 -23.63 10.86
C LYS A 81 2.01 -22.32 10.17
N GLU A 82 2.73 -22.40 9.05
CA GLU A 82 3.13 -21.22 8.28
C GLU A 82 1.91 -20.53 7.63
N LEU A 83 0.95 -21.31 7.14
CA LEU A 83 -0.30 -20.77 6.60
C LEU A 83 -1.12 -20.06 7.69
N GLN A 84 -1.18 -20.60 8.90
CA GLN A 84 -1.81 -19.95 10.06
C GLN A 84 -1.08 -18.67 10.47
N LEU A 85 0.25 -18.67 10.42
CA LEU A 85 1.07 -17.49 10.67
C LEU A 85 0.76 -16.37 9.67
N ILE A 86 0.76 -16.67 8.38
CA ILE A 86 0.42 -15.73 7.31
C ILE A 86 -1.00 -15.21 7.46
N SER A 87 -1.97 -16.08 7.80
CA SER A 87 -3.35 -15.67 8.05
C SER A 87 -3.46 -14.63 9.17
N ARG A 88 -2.70 -14.79 10.26
CA ARG A 88 -2.65 -13.79 11.35
C ARG A 88 -2.03 -12.47 10.89
N VAL A 89 -0.98 -12.53 10.08
CA VAL A 89 -0.34 -11.34 9.51
C VAL A 89 -1.31 -10.61 8.57
N GLU A 90 -1.99 -11.34 7.70
CA GLU A 90 -3.01 -10.82 6.79
C GLU A 90 -4.14 -10.13 7.54
N GLN A 91 -4.70 -10.78 8.56
CA GLN A 91 -5.74 -10.20 9.42
C GLN A 91 -5.25 -8.92 10.09
N LYS A 92 -4.04 -8.92 10.66
CA LYS A 92 -3.49 -7.74 11.33
C LYS A 92 -3.30 -6.59 10.35
N TYR A 93 -2.78 -6.86 9.15
CA TYR A 93 -2.69 -5.86 8.08
C TYR A 93 -4.06 -5.27 7.70
N ARG A 94 -5.11 -6.08 7.62
CA ARG A 94 -6.49 -5.60 7.38
C ARG A 94 -7.01 -4.68 8.47
N THR A 95 -6.58 -4.85 9.72
CA THR A 95 -6.95 -3.92 10.80
C THR A 95 -6.21 -2.59 10.76
N LEU A 96 -5.04 -2.53 10.12
CA LEU A 96 -4.20 -1.34 10.05
C LEU A 96 -4.45 -0.51 8.78
N MET A 97 -4.85 -1.18 7.68
CA MET A 97 -5.13 -0.53 6.40
C MET A 97 -6.60 -0.11 6.29
N ASN A 98 -6.86 1.13 6.65
CA ASN A 98 -8.22 1.64 6.83
C ASN A 98 -9.01 1.82 5.51
N THR A 99 -8.35 2.00 4.36
CA THR A 99 -9.09 2.26 3.10
C THR A 99 -9.45 1.02 2.31
N GLY A 100 -8.64 -0.05 2.38
CA GLY A 100 -8.73 -1.18 1.45
C GLY A 100 -8.33 -0.85 0.00
N CYS A 101 -7.74 0.32 -0.26
CA CYS A 101 -7.29 0.71 -1.60
C CYS A 101 -6.08 -0.11 -2.05
N THR A 102 -6.08 -0.55 -3.31
CA THR A 102 -4.92 -1.25 -3.92
C THR A 102 -4.05 -0.33 -4.77
N GLY A 103 -4.42 0.93 -4.95
CA GLY A 103 -3.63 1.87 -5.75
C GLY A 103 -3.75 1.71 -7.26
N CYS A 104 -4.68 0.89 -7.78
CA CYS A 104 -4.86 0.61 -9.22
C CYS A 104 -5.19 1.83 -10.12
N ARG A 105 -5.54 2.97 -9.53
CA ARG A 105 -5.89 4.23 -10.20
C ARG A 105 -7.09 4.18 -11.18
N TYR A 106 -7.88 3.11 -11.24
CA TYR A 106 -9.07 3.04 -12.13
C TYR A 106 -10.12 4.12 -11.84
N CYS A 107 -10.17 4.65 -10.62
CA CYS A 107 -11.02 5.77 -10.25
C CYS A 107 -10.61 7.12 -10.89
N MET A 108 -9.48 7.17 -11.60
CA MET A 108 -8.93 8.39 -12.20
C MET A 108 -9.25 8.50 -13.70
N PRO A 109 -9.31 9.73 -14.27
CA PRO A 109 -9.27 11.00 -13.57
C PRO A 109 -10.56 11.27 -12.78
N CYS A 110 -10.45 11.95 -11.64
CA CYS A 110 -11.59 12.49 -10.91
C CYS A 110 -12.02 13.83 -11.53
N THR A 111 -13.32 14.01 -11.81
CA THR A 111 -13.86 15.24 -12.41
C THR A 111 -13.68 16.48 -11.54
N SER A 112 -13.54 16.32 -10.22
CA SER A 112 -13.24 17.42 -9.29
C SER A 112 -11.74 17.63 -9.01
N GLY A 113 -10.88 16.85 -9.68
CA GLY A 113 -9.43 16.97 -9.56
C GLY A 113 -8.83 16.35 -8.29
N VAL A 114 -9.55 15.47 -7.57
CA VAL A 114 -8.99 14.72 -6.43
C VAL A 114 -8.02 13.64 -6.93
N ASP A 115 -6.85 13.51 -6.31
CA ASP A 115 -5.94 12.39 -6.55
C ASP A 115 -6.22 11.24 -5.58
N ILE A 116 -7.35 10.57 -5.82
CA ILE A 116 -7.95 9.56 -4.93
C ILE A 116 -6.93 8.50 -4.47
N PRO A 117 -6.14 7.86 -5.37
CA PRO A 117 -5.19 6.83 -4.95
C PRO A 117 -4.12 7.36 -3.99
N THR A 118 -3.63 8.58 -4.23
CA THR A 118 -2.59 9.21 -3.40
C THR A 118 -3.14 9.58 -2.03
N CYS A 119 -4.36 10.14 -1.96
CA CYS A 119 -5.04 10.43 -0.69
C CYS A 119 -5.15 9.17 0.18
N PHE A 120 -5.58 8.05 -0.41
CA PHE A 120 -5.69 6.77 0.31
C PHE A 120 -4.35 6.14 0.64
N GLU A 121 -3.36 6.25 -0.26
CA GLU A 121 -2.00 5.76 -0.02
C GLU A 121 -1.38 6.42 1.21
N VAL A 122 -1.45 7.75 1.29
CA VAL A 122 -0.90 8.50 2.43
C VAL A 122 -1.67 8.21 3.71
N TYR A 123 -3.00 8.10 3.63
CA TYR A 123 -3.82 7.74 4.78
C TYR A 123 -3.48 6.35 5.31
N ASP A 124 -3.40 5.31 4.48
CA ASP A 124 -3.00 3.96 4.93
C ASP A 124 -1.56 3.96 5.48
N ASN A 125 -0.62 4.62 4.81
CA ASN A 125 0.79 4.64 5.24
C ASN A 125 0.97 5.33 6.61
N LEU A 126 0.14 6.31 6.94
CA LEU A 126 0.12 6.91 8.27
C LEU A 126 -0.11 5.86 9.36
N TYR A 127 -1.09 4.96 9.18
CA TYR A 127 -1.40 3.94 10.17
C TYR A 127 -0.41 2.77 10.16
N LEU A 128 0.23 2.49 9.01
CA LEU A 128 1.30 1.50 8.94
C LEU A 128 2.58 1.97 9.63
N SER A 129 2.96 3.24 9.44
CA SER A 129 4.17 3.82 10.05
C SER A 129 3.96 4.28 11.49
N GLY A 130 2.74 4.63 11.88
CA GLY A 130 2.44 5.27 13.16
C GLY A 130 2.97 6.71 13.28
N ASN A 131 3.51 7.30 12.19
CA ASN A 131 4.15 8.60 12.21
C ASN A 131 3.23 9.70 11.65
N GLU A 132 2.53 10.39 12.55
CA GLU A 132 1.56 11.43 12.17
C GLU A 132 2.19 12.63 11.46
N ASN A 133 3.36 13.08 11.91
CA ASN A 133 4.05 14.22 11.31
C ASN A 133 4.49 13.90 9.88
N GLU A 134 5.05 12.70 9.66
CA GLU A 134 5.40 12.23 8.32
C GLU A 134 4.17 12.10 7.43
N GLY A 135 3.07 11.52 7.93
CA GLY A 135 1.82 11.42 7.19
C GLY A 135 1.31 12.78 6.73
N LYS A 136 1.28 13.79 7.61
CA LYS A 136 0.85 15.16 7.29
C LYS A 136 1.79 15.83 6.28
N LEU A 137 3.10 15.70 6.47
CA LEU A 137 4.11 16.21 5.55
C LEU A 137 3.95 15.60 4.15
N MET A 138 3.81 14.27 4.07
CA MET A 138 3.65 13.54 2.81
C MET A 138 2.31 13.84 2.14
N TYR A 139 1.24 14.05 2.91
CA TYR A 139 -0.06 14.48 2.37
C TYR A 139 0.07 15.86 1.73
N ALA A 140 0.65 16.82 2.46
CA ALA A 140 0.87 18.18 1.95
C ALA A 140 1.76 18.17 0.70
N ALA A 141 2.78 17.32 0.64
CA ALA A 141 3.68 17.19 -0.51
C ALA A 141 3.01 16.52 -1.73
N LYS A 142 2.43 15.34 -1.54
CA LYS A 142 1.87 14.52 -2.63
C LYS A 142 0.51 15.04 -3.08
N ALA A 143 -0.46 15.14 -2.17
CA ALA A 143 -1.80 15.64 -2.50
C ALA A 143 -1.80 17.15 -2.75
N GLY A 144 -0.84 17.91 -2.21
CA GLY A 144 -0.68 19.33 -2.56
C GLY A 144 -0.05 19.61 -3.92
N GLY A 145 0.38 18.58 -4.65
CA GLY A 145 0.95 18.74 -5.99
C GLY A 145 2.40 19.19 -6.00
N ILE A 146 3.06 19.40 -4.85
CA ILE A 146 4.46 19.84 -4.76
C ILE A 146 5.39 18.87 -5.51
N ILE A 147 5.11 17.57 -5.42
CA ILE A 147 5.88 16.52 -6.11
C ILE A 147 5.34 16.25 -7.53
N ARG A 148 4.19 16.82 -7.90
CA ARG A 148 3.47 16.53 -9.16
C ARG A 148 3.10 17.79 -9.93
N GLY A 149 4.07 18.67 -10.14
CA GLY A 149 3.94 19.83 -11.04
C GLY A 149 2.97 20.90 -10.56
N ASP A 150 2.85 21.08 -9.24
CA ASP A 150 2.00 22.07 -8.57
C ASP A 150 0.48 21.95 -8.88
N ILE A 151 0.01 20.74 -9.22
CA ILE A 151 -1.43 20.45 -9.41
C ILE A 151 -2.00 19.80 -8.13
N PRO A 152 -2.85 20.50 -7.35
CA PRO A 152 -3.36 19.97 -6.09
C PRO A 152 -4.46 18.91 -6.31
N GLY A 153 -4.33 17.79 -5.62
CA GLY A 153 -5.26 16.65 -5.63
C GLY A 153 -5.92 16.35 -4.28
N TYR A 154 -6.11 17.37 -3.44
CA TYR A 154 -6.69 17.24 -2.08
C TYR A 154 -8.04 16.52 -2.03
N ALA A 155 -8.26 15.79 -0.94
CA ALA A 155 -9.48 15.01 -0.69
C ALA A 155 -10.72 15.91 -0.55
N SER A 156 -10.58 17.10 0.05
CA SER A 156 -11.67 18.07 0.20
C SER A 156 -12.26 18.58 -1.12
N ARG A 157 -11.57 18.38 -2.25
CA ARG A 157 -12.11 18.72 -3.59
C ARG A 157 -13.25 17.79 -4.01
N CYS A 158 -13.47 16.68 -3.31
CA CYS A 158 -14.53 15.74 -3.63
C CYS A 158 -15.92 16.39 -3.48
N ILE A 159 -16.67 16.45 -4.57
CA ILE A 159 -18.07 16.94 -4.57
C ILE A 159 -19.10 15.83 -4.33
N GLN A 160 -18.64 14.63 -3.97
CA GLN A 160 -19.49 13.44 -3.75
C GLN A 160 -20.35 13.02 -4.97
N CYS A 161 -19.83 13.19 -6.20
CA CYS A 161 -20.56 12.80 -7.42
C CYS A 161 -20.74 11.29 -7.63
N LYS A 162 -19.95 10.46 -6.91
CA LYS A 162 -20.00 8.98 -6.91
C LYS A 162 -19.59 8.28 -8.22
N GLU A 163 -19.12 9.02 -9.24
CA GLU A 163 -18.62 8.43 -10.50
C GLU A 163 -17.48 7.42 -10.31
N CYS A 164 -16.70 7.55 -9.23
CA CYS A 164 -15.60 6.65 -8.91
C CYS A 164 -16.05 5.27 -8.41
N LEU A 165 -17.30 5.12 -7.94
CA LEU A 165 -17.79 3.87 -7.34
C LEU A 165 -17.85 2.74 -8.37
N GLU A 166 -18.35 3.03 -9.58
CA GLU A 166 -18.45 2.04 -10.67
C GLU A 166 -17.09 1.61 -11.20
N LYS A 167 -16.07 2.46 -11.04
CA LYS A 167 -14.71 2.20 -11.52
C LYS A 167 -13.86 1.42 -10.50
N CYS A 168 -14.30 1.35 -9.24
CA CYS A 168 -13.49 0.78 -8.17
C CYS A 168 -13.66 -0.75 -8.12
N PRO A 169 -12.63 -1.55 -8.46
CA PRO A 169 -12.73 -3.01 -8.42
C PRO A 169 -12.81 -3.56 -6.99
N GLN A 170 -12.46 -2.73 -5.99
CA GLN A 170 -12.52 -3.08 -4.57
C GLN A 170 -13.86 -2.65 -3.92
N HIS A 171 -14.79 -2.09 -4.71
CA HIS A 171 -16.11 -1.64 -4.24
C HIS A 171 -16.08 -0.71 -3.03
N LEU A 172 -15.05 0.14 -2.94
CA LEU A 172 -14.87 1.07 -1.82
C LEU A 172 -15.90 2.21 -1.87
N ASN A 173 -16.37 2.64 -0.70
CA ASN A 173 -17.11 3.90 -0.58
C ASN A 173 -16.16 5.09 -0.61
N ILE A 174 -15.63 5.39 -1.81
CA ILE A 174 -14.59 6.39 -2.04
C ILE A 174 -14.96 7.78 -1.49
N PRO A 175 -16.17 8.34 -1.72
CA PRO A 175 -16.51 9.66 -1.20
C PRO A 175 -16.48 9.76 0.32
N GLU A 176 -16.94 8.72 1.03
CA GLU A 176 -16.91 8.70 2.50
C GLU A 176 -15.46 8.61 3.01
N LEU A 177 -14.65 7.74 2.41
CA LEU A 177 -13.23 7.63 2.76
C LEU A 177 -12.48 8.95 2.50
N LEU A 178 -12.78 9.67 1.41
CA LEU A 178 -12.17 10.97 1.14
C LEU A 178 -12.56 12.03 2.16
N LYS A 179 -13.79 12.00 2.68
CA LYS A 179 -14.19 12.88 3.78
C LYS A 179 -13.35 12.62 5.03
N ILE A 180 -13.15 11.36 5.39
CA ILE A 180 -12.29 10.95 6.52
C ILE A 180 -10.84 11.42 6.29
N VAL A 181 -10.32 11.27 5.08
CA VAL A 181 -8.97 11.74 4.73
C VAL A 181 -8.86 13.26 4.86
N ALA A 182 -9.85 14.01 4.36
CA ALA A 182 -9.89 15.46 4.48
C ALA A 182 -9.93 15.89 5.95
N ASP A 183 -10.79 15.27 6.76
CA ASP A 183 -10.88 15.55 8.20
C ASP A 183 -9.56 15.25 8.93
N LYS A 184 -8.80 14.22 8.51
CA LYS A 184 -7.52 13.86 9.12
C LYS A 184 -6.39 14.82 8.76
N PHE A 185 -6.33 15.30 7.51
CA PHE A 185 -5.14 16.02 7.01
C PHE A 185 -5.36 17.49 6.67
N GLU A 186 -6.59 17.93 6.43
CA GLU A 186 -6.89 19.28 5.92
C GLU A 186 -7.42 20.23 7.00
N GLY A 187 -6.92 20.06 8.23
CA GLY A 187 -7.22 20.92 9.36
C GLY A 187 -6.46 22.26 9.33
N PRO A 188 -6.57 23.05 10.42
CA PRO A 188 -5.97 24.41 10.51
C PRO A 188 -4.44 24.45 10.33
N ASP A 189 -3.74 23.35 10.59
CA ASP A 189 -2.29 23.23 10.46
C ASP A 189 -1.82 22.88 9.04
N LEU A 190 -2.73 22.64 8.09
CA LEU A 190 -2.38 22.24 6.72
C LEU A 190 -1.42 23.24 6.04
N GLU A 191 -1.62 24.55 6.19
CA GLU A 191 -0.74 25.56 5.59
C GLU A 191 0.70 25.47 6.14
N THR A 192 0.85 25.16 7.42
CA THR A 192 2.15 24.91 8.04
C THR A 192 2.84 23.70 7.40
N TRP A 193 2.09 22.61 7.19
CA TRP A 193 2.61 21.42 6.53
C TRP A 193 2.93 21.64 5.05
N LYS A 194 2.16 22.46 4.33
CA LYS A 194 2.49 22.88 2.96
C LYS A 194 3.81 23.64 2.92
N ALA A 195 4.04 24.56 3.86
CA ALA A 195 5.30 25.30 3.94
C ALA A 195 6.48 24.37 4.24
N ALA A 196 6.33 23.47 5.23
CA ALA A 196 7.33 22.47 5.55
C ALA A 196 7.63 21.55 4.36
N ALA A 197 6.60 21.02 3.69
CA ALA A 197 6.74 20.16 2.52
C ALA A 197 7.45 20.86 1.36
N LYS A 198 7.18 22.15 1.12
CA LYS A 198 7.92 22.93 0.12
C LYS A 198 9.39 23.02 0.47
N GLN A 199 9.74 23.31 1.74
CA GLN A 199 11.13 23.39 2.16
C GLN A 199 11.85 22.04 2.06
N THR A 200 11.17 20.94 2.36
CA THR A 200 11.76 19.59 2.32
C THR A 200 11.92 19.05 0.91
N PHE A 201 10.95 19.27 0.01
CA PHE A 201 10.87 18.58 -1.28
C PHE A 201 11.04 19.47 -2.51
N ARG A 202 11.01 20.80 -2.39
CA ARG A 202 11.49 21.64 -3.50
C ARG A 202 13.00 21.71 -3.43
N VAL A 203 13.64 20.90 -4.26
CA VAL A 203 14.98 21.19 -4.77
C VAL A 203 14.81 22.32 -5.77
N GLU A 204 15.54 23.43 -5.58
CA GLU A 204 15.63 24.52 -6.56
C GLU A 204 16.05 24.03 -7.94
#